data_AF-A0A3R9PMF2-F1
#
_entry.id   AF-A0A3R9PMF2-F1
#
_cell.length_a   1.000
_cell.length_b   1.000
_cell.length_c   1.000
_cell.angle_alpha   90.00
_cell.angle_beta   90.00
_cell.angle_gamma   90.00
#
_symmetry.space_group_name_H-M   'P 1'
#
loop_
_entity.id
_entity.type
_entity.pdbx_description
1 polymer ?
#
loop_
_entity_poly.entity_id
_entity_poly.type
_entity_poly.pdbx_seq_one_letter_code
_entity_poly.pdbx_strand_id
1 'polypeptide(L)'
;MFGEGGTYPYSTFRAILDAFDARNIVEMPMDHEGVKRMIHNIGILQGKISEMEVELDNYRLDVAWRRLQRANPYIVFEVHLHGNMEEALTKLKHARDIWNSKPVLVTTGDMVERAYSVASGAFHEILDELKIVTVEDIKELYNRKREYKAVESRLGIS
;
A
#
# COMPACT_ATOMS: atom_id res chain seq x y z
N MET A 1 8.56 -33.72 -28.88
CA MET A 1 9.35 -32.47 -28.91
C MET A 1 8.89 -31.68 -27.70
N PHE A 2 9.58 -31.82 -26.57
CA PHE A 2 9.22 -31.12 -25.33
C PHE A 2 9.64 -29.66 -25.49
N GLY A 3 8.68 -28.74 -25.40
CA GLY A 3 8.93 -27.31 -25.55
C GLY A 3 9.91 -26.83 -24.48
N GLU A 4 10.91 -26.08 -24.91
CA GLU A 4 11.88 -25.42 -24.05
C GLU A 4 11.15 -24.59 -22.99
N GLY A 5 11.39 -24.90 -21.72
CA GLY A 5 10.84 -24.16 -20.60
C GLY A 5 11.39 -22.73 -20.61
N GLY A 6 10.62 -21.80 -21.17
CA GLY A 6 10.91 -20.38 -21.08
C GLY A 6 10.92 -19.97 -19.60
N THR A 7 12.10 -19.69 -19.06
CA THR A 7 12.22 -19.12 -17.73
C THR A 7 11.76 -17.67 -17.79
N TYR A 8 10.50 -17.42 -17.42
CA TYR A 8 10.04 -16.06 -17.19
C TYR A 8 10.88 -15.45 -16.05
N PRO A 9 11.32 -14.18 -16.17
CA PRO A 9 11.91 -13.48 -15.04
C PRO A 9 10.98 -13.57 -13.83
N TYR A 10 11.52 -13.84 -12.64
CA TYR A 10 10.73 -13.97 -11.40
C TYR A 10 9.77 -12.79 -11.18
N SER A 11 10.21 -11.57 -11.55
CA SER A 11 9.38 -10.36 -11.52
C SER A 11 8.11 -10.46 -12.36
N THR A 12 8.19 -11.11 -13.52
CA THR A 12 7.05 -11.31 -14.43
C THR A 12 6.07 -12.31 -13.82
N PHE A 13 6.58 -13.43 -13.30
CA PHE A 13 5.74 -14.41 -12.61
C PHE A 13 5.07 -13.80 -11.37
N ARG A 14 5.82 -13.03 -10.57
CA ARG A 14 5.31 -12.34 -9.39
C ARG A 14 4.19 -11.36 -9.75
N ALA A 15 4.38 -10.54 -10.79
CA ALA A 15 3.35 -9.62 -11.27
C ALA A 15 2.06 -10.34 -11.72
N ILE A 16 2.19 -11.50 -12.37
CA ILE A 16 1.04 -12.32 -12.78
C ILE A 16 0.31 -12.88 -11.56
N LEU A 17 1.05 -13.43 -10.58
CA LEU A 17 0.47 -13.97 -9.35
C LEU A 17 -0.23 -12.87 -8.53
N ASP A 18 0.42 -11.72 -8.37
CA ASP A 18 -0.12 -10.56 -7.69
C ASP A 18 -1.40 -10.04 -8.37
N ALA A 19 -1.41 -10.01 -9.72
CA ALA A 19 -2.61 -9.66 -10.47
C ALA A 19 -3.74 -10.70 -10.31
N PHE A 20 -3.41 -11.98 -10.22
CA PHE A 20 -4.38 -13.04 -9.95
C PHE A 20 -4.97 -12.90 -8.54
N ASP A 21 -4.13 -12.75 -7.52
CA ASP A 21 -4.55 -12.62 -6.12
C ASP A 21 -5.36 -11.34 -5.88
N ALA A 22 -4.97 -10.22 -6.48
CA ALA A 22 -5.73 -8.97 -6.39
C ALA A 22 -7.11 -9.06 -7.07
N ARG A 23 -7.27 -9.93 -8.08
CA ARG A 23 -8.55 -10.20 -8.76
C ARG A 23 -9.39 -11.25 -8.01
N ASN A 24 -8.78 -12.10 -7.21
CA ASN A 24 -9.49 -13.06 -6.39
C ASN A 24 -10.20 -12.35 -5.23
N ILE A 25 -11.52 -12.49 -5.19
CA ILE A 25 -12.36 -11.85 -4.20
C ILE A 25 -12.21 -12.63 -2.88
N VAL A 26 -11.29 -12.17 -2.03
CA VAL A 26 -11.12 -12.69 -0.67
C VAL A 26 -11.49 -11.59 0.32
N GLU A 27 -12.45 -11.86 1.20
CA GLU A 27 -12.69 -10.97 2.33
C GLU A 27 -11.44 -10.94 3.22
N MET A 28 -10.91 -9.73 3.45
CA MET A 28 -9.69 -9.55 4.22
C MET A 28 -10.06 -9.13 5.65
N PRO A 29 -9.37 -9.67 6.67
CA PRO A 29 -9.56 -9.24 8.05
C PRO A 29 -9.17 -7.77 8.24
N MET A 30 -9.72 -7.14 9.28
CA MET A 30 -9.38 -5.76 9.69
C MET A 30 -8.22 -5.75 10.69
N ASP A 31 -7.23 -6.60 10.46
CA ASP A 31 -5.97 -6.61 11.19
C ASP A 31 -4.86 -5.95 10.35
N HIS A 32 -3.69 -5.76 10.96
CA HIS A 32 -2.56 -5.07 10.33
C HIS A 32 -2.20 -5.68 8.97
N GLU A 33 -2.11 -7.00 8.92
CA GLU A 33 -1.75 -7.76 7.72
C GLU A 33 -2.84 -7.74 6.64
N GLY A 34 -4.11 -7.81 7.03
CA GLY A 34 -5.25 -7.70 6.14
C GLY A 34 -5.32 -6.32 5.48
N VAL A 35 -5.13 -5.25 6.26
CA VAL A 35 -5.11 -3.87 5.74
C VAL A 35 -3.93 -3.67 4.77
N LYS A 36 -2.74 -4.18 5.09
CA LYS A 36 -1.59 -4.12 4.16
C LYS A 36 -1.88 -4.82 2.84
N ARG A 37 -2.47 -6.00 2.88
CA ARG A 37 -2.91 -6.72 1.67
C ARG A 37 -3.96 -5.95 0.88
N MET A 38 -4.92 -5.28 1.55
CA MET A 38 -5.88 -4.42 0.86
C MET A 38 -5.19 -3.28 0.13
N ILE A 39 -4.27 -2.56 0.79
CA ILE A 39 -3.49 -1.46 0.17
C ILE A 39 -2.69 -2.00 -1.02
N HIS A 40 -2.02 -3.13 -0.85
CA HIS A 40 -1.26 -3.78 -1.93
C HIS A 40 -2.13 -4.07 -3.16
N ASN A 41 -3.28 -4.71 -2.92
CA ASN A 41 -4.22 -5.07 -3.98
C ASN A 41 -4.83 -3.83 -4.65
N ILE A 42 -5.14 -2.78 -3.89
CA ILE A 42 -5.59 -1.49 -4.45
C ILE A 42 -4.55 -0.96 -5.45
N GLY A 43 -3.26 -0.98 -5.10
CA GLY A 43 -2.18 -0.55 -5.97
C GLY A 43 -2.14 -1.33 -7.28
N ILE A 44 -2.24 -2.66 -7.21
CA ILE A 44 -2.28 -3.54 -8.39
C ILE A 44 -3.51 -3.26 -9.25
N LEU A 45 -4.70 -3.11 -8.65
CA LEU A 45 -5.94 -2.80 -9.36
C LEU A 45 -5.89 -1.42 -10.05
N GLN A 46 -4.98 -0.53 -9.62
CA GLN A 46 -4.69 0.76 -10.26
C GLN A 46 -3.53 0.71 -11.26
N GLY A 47 -3.02 -0.47 -11.59
CA GLY A 47 -1.89 -0.66 -12.50
C GLY A 47 -0.59 -0.08 -11.95
N LYS A 48 -0.41 -0.08 -10.62
CA LYS A 48 0.85 0.30 -9.96
C LYS A 48 1.67 -0.94 -9.66
N ILE A 49 2.97 -0.73 -9.54
CA ILE A 49 3.84 -1.71 -8.89
C ILE A 49 3.66 -1.45 -7.40
N SER A 50 3.06 -2.41 -6.69
CA SER A 50 2.84 -2.34 -5.27
C SER A 50 3.68 -3.41 -4.60
N GLU A 51 4.45 -3.02 -3.58
CA GLU A 51 5.30 -3.93 -2.83
C GLU A 51 4.98 -3.79 -1.34
N MET A 52 4.93 -4.92 -0.64
CA MET A 52 4.77 -4.98 0.81
C MET A 52 6.14 -5.17 1.47
N GLU A 53 6.28 -4.70 2.71
CA GLU A 53 7.48 -4.92 3.54
C GLU A 53 8.78 -4.39 2.89
N VAL A 54 8.71 -3.16 2.39
CA VAL A 54 9.78 -2.53 1.61
C VAL A 54 10.89 -2.02 2.52
N GLU A 55 12.12 -2.46 2.27
CA GLU A 55 13.30 -1.99 2.98
C GLU A 55 13.55 -0.50 2.75
N LEU A 56 13.84 0.21 3.84
CA LEU A 56 14.19 1.63 3.85
C LEU A 56 15.28 1.84 4.91
N ASP A 57 16.54 1.73 4.50
CA ASP A 57 17.71 1.73 5.40
C ASP A 57 17.52 0.76 6.57
N ASN A 58 17.42 1.26 7.81
CA ASN A 58 17.22 0.46 9.02
C ASN A 58 15.74 0.20 9.34
N TYR A 59 14.83 0.64 8.48
CA TYR A 59 13.39 0.50 8.61
C TYR A 59 12.82 -0.44 7.56
N ARG A 60 11.59 -0.86 7.81
CA ARG A 60 10.76 -1.58 6.85
C ARG A 60 9.39 -0.92 6.79
N LEU A 61 9.00 -0.53 5.58
CA LEU A 61 7.72 0.08 5.27
C LEU A 61 6.67 -0.98 4.98
N ASP A 62 5.46 -0.77 5.46
CA ASP A 62 4.37 -1.74 5.27
C ASP A 62 4.01 -1.93 3.79
N VAL A 63 3.78 -0.84 3.05
CA VAL A 63 3.49 -0.88 1.60
C VAL A 63 4.06 0.35 0.88
N ALA A 64 4.60 0.16 -0.32
CA ALA A 64 5.02 1.26 -1.19
C ALA A 64 4.53 1.06 -2.62
N TRP A 65 4.15 2.15 -3.30
CA TRP A 65 3.77 2.08 -4.73
C TRP A 65 4.74 2.85 -5.63
N ARG A 66 5.07 2.22 -6.75
CA ARG A 66 5.90 2.77 -7.84
C ARG A 66 5.09 2.86 -9.13
N ARG A 67 5.49 3.82 -9.98
CA ARG A 67 4.96 3.92 -11.36
C ARG A 67 5.74 3.05 -12.34
N LEU A 68 7.04 2.87 -12.09
CA LEU A 68 7.99 2.15 -12.94
C LEU A 68 8.92 1.32 -12.05
N GLN A 69 9.42 0.19 -12.56
CA GLN A 69 10.18 -0.79 -11.76
C GLN A 69 11.43 -0.23 -11.08
N ARG A 70 12.14 0.71 -11.73
CA ARG A 70 13.37 1.30 -11.20
C ARG A 70 13.18 2.71 -10.62
N ALA A 71 11.93 3.15 -10.46
CA ALA A 71 11.64 4.45 -9.88
C ALA A 71 11.50 4.32 -8.36
N ASN A 72 11.85 5.39 -7.65
CA ASN A 72 11.51 5.51 -6.23
C ASN A 72 9.98 5.43 -6.05
N PRO A 73 9.49 4.89 -4.93
CA PRO A 73 8.10 5.00 -4.58
C PRO A 73 7.63 6.45 -4.61
N TYR A 74 6.41 6.68 -5.08
CA TYR A 74 5.80 8.01 -5.07
C TYR A 74 4.80 8.17 -3.92
N ILE A 75 4.43 7.06 -3.29
CA ILE A 75 3.52 6.99 -2.14
C ILE A 75 3.92 5.77 -1.31
N VAL A 76 3.90 5.95 0.01
CA VAL A 76 4.26 4.94 1.00
C VAL A 76 3.21 4.93 2.10
N PHE A 77 2.95 3.76 2.66
CA PHE A 77 1.92 3.53 3.66
C PHE A 77 2.54 2.86 4.89
N GLU A 78 2.14 3.31 6.07
CA GLU A 78 2.31 2.61 7.35
C GLU A 78 0.93 2.37 7.96
N VAL A 79 0.67 1.13 8.38
CA VAL A 79 -0.56 0.76 9.07
C VAL A 79 -0.29 0.73 10.58
N HIS A 80 -0.98 1.57 11.33
CA HIS A 80 -0.84 1.70 12.77
C HIS A 80 -2.16 1.47 13.49
N LEU A 81 -2.31 0.30 14.13
CA LEU A 81 -3.52 -0.07 14.89
C LEU A 81 -3.32 0.00 16.40
N HIS A 82 -2.08 -0.03 16.88
CA HIS A 82 -1.70 0.03 18.29
C HIS A 82 -0.18 0.23 18.43
N GLY A 83 0.27 0.58 19.64
CA GLY A 83 1.69 0.70 19.97
C GLY A 83 2.24 2.11 19.77
N ASN A 84 3.48 2.22 19.27
CA ASN A 84 4.15 3.51 19.12
C ASN A 84 3.89 4.16 17.76
N MET A 85 3.06 5.20 17.75
CA MET A 85 2.74 5.96 16.54
C MET A 85 3.90 6.80 16.00
N GLU A 86 4.81 7.24 16.87
CA GLU A 86 5.98 8.02 16.45
C GLU A 86 6.91 7.18 15.58
N GLU A 87 6.97 5.86 15.80
CA GLU A 87 7.76 4.95 14.95
C GLU A 87 7.24 4.93 13.51
N ALA A 88 5.91 4.79 13.34
CA ALA A 88 5.28 4.84 12.03
C ALA A 88 5.51 6.19 11.34
N LEU A 89 5.34 7.30 12.06
CA LEU A 89 5.58 8.64 11.53
C LEU A 89 7.06 8.88 11.18
N THR A 90 8.00 8.31 11.94
CA THR A 90 9.44 8.37 11.65
C THR A 90 9.77 7.68 10.33
N LYS A 91 9.25 6.47 10.10
CA LYS A 91 9.43 5.76 8.83
C LYS A 91 8.86 6.55 7.65
N LEU A 92 7.66 7.11 7.80
CA LEU A 92 7.00 7.91 6.78
C LEU A 92 7.78 9.20 6.46
N LYS A 93 8.30 9.88 7.48
CA LYS A 93 9.17 11.05 7.32
C LYS A 93 10.43 10.67 6.56
N HIS A 94 11.11 9.61 6.98
CA HIS A 94 12.35 9.14 6.36
C HIS A 94 12.16 8.78 4.88
N ALA A 95 11.04 8.13 4.53
CA ALA A 95 10.69 7.84 3.15
C ALA A 95 10.43 9.12 2.33
N ARG A 96 9.82 10.16 2.92
CA ARG A 96 9.68 11.47 2.26
C ARG A 96 11.04 12.11 2.02
N ASP A 97 11.91 12.13 3.03
CA ASP A 97 13.21 12.79 2.95
C ASP A 97 14.10 12.15 1.86
N ILE A 98 14.06 10.83 1.69
CA ILE A 98 14.89 10.11 0.70
C ILE A 98 14.24 10.06 -0.69
N TRP A 99 12.94 9.75 -0.77
CA TRP A 99 12.27 9.46 -2.04
C TRP A 99 11.33 10.56 -2.52
N ASN A 100 11.09 11.59 -1.71
CA ASN A 100 10.01 12.57 -1.93
C ASN A 100 8.64 11.90 -2.12
N SER A 101 8.42 10.77 -1.42
CA SER A 101 7.16 10.01 -1.44
C SER A 101 6.04 10.75 -0.73
N LYS A 102 4.78 10.55 -1.14
CA LYS A 102 3.63 10.96 -0.33
C LYS A 102 3.47 10.01 0.87
N PRO A 103 3.58 10.48 2.13
CA PRO A 103 3.42 9.62 3.28
C PRO A 103 1.93 9.45 3.61
N VAL A 104 1.51 8.21 3.85
CA VAL A 104 0.15 7.88 4.28
C VAL A 104 0.19 7.03 5.54
N LEU A 105 -0.35 7.57 6.63
CA LEU A 105 -0.62 6.82 7.84
C LEU A 105 -2.04 6.27 7.77
N VAL A 106 -2.18 4.95 7.91
CA VAL A 106 -3.48 4.28 8.02
C VAL A 106 -3.69 3.88 9.47
N THR A 107 -4.75 4.35 10.11
CA THR A 107 -5.01 4.08 11.53
C THR A 107 -6.50 3.84 11.81
N THR A 108 -6.88 3.57 13.05
CA THR A 108 -8.29 3.43 13.43
C THR A 108 -8.94 4.81 13.62
N GLY A 109 -10.25 4.91 13.43
CA GLY A 109 -10.98 6.18 13.51
C GLY A 109 -10.77 6.93 14.85
N ASP A 110 -10.67 6.21 15.96
CA ASP A 110 -10.44 6.76 17.30
C ASP A 110 -9.01 7.29 17.52
N MET A 111 -8.05 6.90 16.66
CA MET A 111 -6.65 7.35 16.75
C MET A 111 -6.32 8.54 15.83
N VAL A 112 -7.24 8.98 14.96
CA VAL A 112 -6.99 10.04 13.98
C VAL A 112 -6.59 11.36 14.65
N GLU A 113 -7.31 11.80 15.69
CA GLU A 113 -6.98 13.04 16.41
C GLU A 113 -5.59 12.97 17.07
N ARG A 114 -5.28 11.83 17.69
CA ARG A 114 -3.95 11.57 18.26
C ARG A 114 -2.88 11.63 17.19
N ALA A 115 -3.12 11.04 16.02
CA ALA A 115 -2.18 11.04 14.91
C ALA A 115 -1.88 12.45 14.42
N TYR A 116 -2.90 13.30 14.26
CA TYR A 116 -2.69 14.72 13.94
C TYR A 116 -1.94 15.47 15.04
N SER A 117 -2.25 15.21 16.31
CA SER A 117 -1.56 15.86 17.44
C SER A 117 -0.06 15.51 17.46
N VAL A 118 0.30 14.24 17.27
CA VAL A 118 1.70 13.80 17.24
C VAL A 118 2.40 14.37 16.00
N ALA A 119 1.76 14.27 14.84
CA ALA A 119 2.31 14.76 13.59
C ALA A 119 2.57 16.27 13.62
N SER A 120 1.64 17.05 14.17
CA SER A 120 1.78 18.52 14.26
C SER A 120 2.87 18.98 15.23
N GLY A 121 3.33 18.12 16.13
CA GLY A 121 4.47 18.38 17.00
C GLY A 121 5.79 17.99 16.32
N ALA A 122 6.21 16.75 16.52
CA ALA A 122 7.53 16.27 16.13
C ALA A 122 7.73 16.10 14.62
N PHE A 123 6.65 16.08 13.83
CA PHE A 123 6.68 15.79 12.39
C PHE A 123 6.04 16.91 11.54
N HIS A 124 6.01 18.14 12.05
CA HIS A 124 5.36 19.28 11.38
C HIS A 124 5.91 19.54 9.97
N GLU A 125 7.18 19.19 9.71
CA GLU A 125 7.83 19.30 8.40
C GLU A 125 7.13 18.51 7.28
N ILE A 126 6.46 17.40 7.60
CA ILE A 126 5.77 16.55 6.60
C ILE A 126 4.25 16.71 6.66
N LEU A 127 3.72 17.56 7.54
CA LEU A 127 2.29 17.62 7.86
C LEU A 127 1.43 17.98 6.63
N ASP A 128 1.88 18.91 5.79
CA ASP A 128 1.16 19.35 4.59
C ASP A 128 0.96 18.22 3.57
N GLU A 129 1.86 17.25 3.59
CA GLU A 129 1.93 16.15 2.63
C GLU A 129 1.40 14.84 3.21
N LEU A 130 1.48 14.68 4.52
CA LEU A 130 0.99 13.52 5.25
C LEU A 130 -0.52 13.38 5.06
N LYS A 131 -0.95 12.19 4.67
CA LYS A 131 -2.34 11.78 4.70
C LYS A 131 -2.56 10.83 5.85
N ILE A 132 -3.55 11.13 6.68
CA ILE A 132 -4.02 10.25 7.74
C ILE A 132 -5.40 9.76 7.30
N VAL A 133 -5.53 8.46 7.09
CA VAL A 133 -6.77 7.82 6.65
C VAL A 133 -7.11 6.67 7.58
N THR A 134 -8.38 6.26 7.55
CA THR A 134 -8.84 5.16 8.40
C THR A 134 -8.70 3.81 7.72
N VAL A 135 -8.66 2.73 8.51
CA VAL A 135 -8.77 1.37 7.98
C VAL A 135 -10.09 1.15 7.25
N GLU A 136 -11.17 1.83 7.68
CA GLU A 136 -12.47 1.83 7.02
C GLU A 136 -12.39 2.43 5.62
N ASP A 137 -11.69 3.56 5.44
CA ASP A 137 -11.47 4.19 4.13
C ASP A 137 -10.76 3.23 3.16
N ILE A 138 -9.74 2.51 3.65
CA ILE A 138 -9.01 1.49 2.87
C ILE A 138 -9.94 0.35 2.47
N LYS A 139 -10.71 -0.19 3.43
CA LYS A 139 -11.67 -1.27 3.16
C LYS A 139 -12.71 -0.86 2.14
N GLU A 140 -13.27 0.33 2.28
CA GLU A 140 -14.26 0.88 1.35
C GLU A 140 -13.68 1.00 -0.06
N LEU A 141 -12.50 1.60 -0.21
CA LEU A 141 -11.85 1.75 -1.51
C LEU A 141 -11.55 0.38 -2.14
N TYR A 142 -11.06 -0.57 -1.35
CA TYR A 142 -10.79 -1.92 -1.80
C TYR A 142 -12.06 -2.61 -2.33
N ASN A 143 -13.16 -2.56 -1.58
CA ASN A 143 -14.45 -3.13 -1.99
C ASN A 143 -14.95 -2.51 -3.29
N ARG A 144 -14.99 -1.17 -3.37
CA ARG A 144 -15.45 -0.45 -4.56
C ARG A 144 -14.62 -0.79 -5.80
N LYS A 145 -13.29 -0.88 -5.67
CA LYS A 145 -12.42 -1.26 -6.80
C LYS A 145 -12.64 -2.68 -7.26
N ARG A 146 -12.88 -3.61 -6.34
CA ARG A 146 -13.19 -5.01 -6.68
C ARG A 146 -14.50 -5.12 -7.42
N GLU A 147 -15.54 -4.44 -6.94
CA GLU A 147 -16.85 -4.41 -7.62
C GLU A 147 -16.73 -3.85 -9.04
N TYR A 148 -16.00 -2.73 -9.19
CA TYR A 148 -15.74 -2.12 -10.50
C TYR A 148 -15.02 -3.10 -11.45
N LYS A 149 -13.96 -3.77 -10.99
CA LYS A 149 -13.20 -4.74 -11.80
C LYS A 149 -14.03 -5.98 -12.14
N ALA A 150 -14.92 -6.42 -11.24
CA ALA A 150 -15.85 -7.50 -11.53
C ALA A 150 -16.87 -7.12 -12.63
N VAL A 151 -17.30 -5.85 -12.68
CA VAL A 151 -18.11 -5.32 -13.77
C VAL A 151 -17.33 -5.32 -15.09
N GLU A 152 -16.11 -4.77 -15.12
CA GLU A 152 -15.27 -4.75 -16.34
C GLU A 152 -15.02 -6.17 -16.89
N SER A 153 -14.75 -7.14 -16.01
CA SER A 153 -14.54 -8.54 -16.39
C SER A 153 -15.80 -9.14 -17.04
N ARG A 154 -16.99 -8.91 -16.47
CA ARG A 154 -18.26 -9.35 -17.07
C ARG A 154 -18.54 -8.71 -18.44
N LEU A 155 -18.04 -7.51 -18.67
CA LEU A 155 -18.19 -6.78 -19.94
C LEU A 155 -17.09 -7.12 -20.95
N GLY A 156 -16.04 -7.84 -20.56
CA GLY A 156 -14.91 -8.19 -21.43
C GLY A 156 -13.92 -7.05 -21.70
N ILE A 157 -13.84 -6.04 -20.82
CA ILE A 157 -13.02 -4.82 -21.01
C ILE A 157 -11.78 -4.88 -20.10
N SER A 158 -11.23 -6.09 -19.88
CA SER A 158 -10.16 -6.32 -18.90
C SER A 158 -8.82 -5.70 -19.30
#